data_AF-A0ABD5DC55-F1
#
_entry.id   AF-A0ABD5DC55-F1
#
_cell.length_a   1.000
_cell.length_b   1.000
_cell.length_c   1.000
_cell.angle_alpha   90.00
_cell.angle_beta   90.00
_cell.angle_gamma   90.00
#
_symmetry.space_group_name_H-M   'P 1'
#
loop_
_entity.id
_entity.type
_entity.pdbx_description
1 polymer ?
#
loop_
_entity_poly.entity_id
_entity_poly.type
_entity_poly.pdbx_seq_one_letter_code
_entity_poly.pdbx_strand_id
1 'polypeptide(L)'
;MSLHTRIRQKLEEKKLRAADLARATKKSPVAAKKWLDGTSVPTAENLKVIAKFLGVSDDWLLYGGSDEQESSNNLAQLNVIDIEAFKQKYNIPDSEDAVKFVQAPAKPFPIQKRYVPVKAYSKMGMDGYFTDMGYDGNAGDGYVPTHTAGPRAYGIKGTGDSMFPAIRNGWYVVCDP
;
A
#
# COMPACT_ATOMS: atom_id res chain seq x y z
N MET A 1 -11.38 -28.60 -6.81
CA MET A 1 -11.20 -28.51 -8.28
C MET A 1 -9.82 -27.93 -8.56
N SER A 2 -9.09 -28.44 -9.56
CA SER A 2 -7.78 -27.93 -9.95
C SER A 2 -7.90 -26.72 -10.90
N LEU A 3 -6.82 -25.94 -11.04
CA LEU A 3 -6.79 -24.76 -11.92
C LEU A 3 -7.19 -25.08 -13.38
N HIS A 4 -6.73 -26.19 -13.94
CA HIS A 4 -7.06 -26.59 -15.31
C HIS A 4 -8.54 -26.91 -15.48
N THR A 5 -9.18 -27.55 -14.48
CA THR A 5 -10.62 -27.82 -14.49
C THR A 5 -11.43 -26.52 -14.46
N ARG A 6 -10.99 -25.53 -13.68
CA ARG A 6 -11.66 -24.22 -13.59
C ARG A 6 -11.56 -23.42 -14.90
N ILE A 7 -10.39 -23.43 -15.54
CA ILE A 7 -10.21 -22.80 -16.85
C ILE A 7 -11.11 -23.47 -17.89
N ARG A 8 -11.18 -24.82 -17.89
CA ARG A 8 -12.05 -25.58 -18.80
C ARG A 8 -13.53 -25.23 -18.59
N GLN A 9 -13.99 -25.23 -17.34
CA GLN A 9 -15.36 -24.86 -16.99
C GLN A 9 -15.72 -23.47 -17.50
N LYS A 10 -14.86 -22.45 -17.26
CA LYS A 10 -15.13 -21.08 -17.73
C LYS A 10 -15.07 -20.92 -19.25
N LEU A 11 -14.27 -21.72 -19.95
CA LEU A 11 -14.27 -21.74 -21.42
C LEU A 11 -15.55 -22.33 -21.99
N GLU A 12 -16.06 -23.42 -21.39
CA GLU A 12 -17.33 -24.04 -21.79
C GLU A 12 -18.52 -23.11 -21.57
N GLU A 13 -18.59 -22.45 -20.40
CA GLU A 13 -19.62 -21.45 -20.09
C GLU A 13 -19.68 -20.31 -21.13
N LYS A 14 -18.51 -19.84 -21.60
CA LYS A 14 -18.41 -18.76 -22.58
C LYS A 14 -18.39 -19.21 -24.04
N LYS A 15 -18.51 -20.52 -24.31
CA LYS A 15 -18.40 -21.13 -25.66
C LYS A 15 -17.11 -20.77 -26.40
N LEU A 16 -16.01 -20.59 -25.66
CA LEU A 16 -14.70 -20.22 -26.19
C LEU A 16 -13.83 -21.46 -26.41
N ARG A 17 -12.95 -21.41 -27.42
CA ARG A 17 -12.02 -22.52 -27.71
C ARG A 17 -10.62 -22.25 -27.17
N ALA A 18 -9.83 -23.31 -27.02
CA ALA A 18 -8.41 -23.20 -26.64
C ALA A 18 -7.60 -22.27 -27.58
N ALA A 19 -8.01 -22.16 -28.85
CA ALA A 19 -7.40 -21.25 -29.82
C ALA A 19 -7.61 -19.77 -29.45
N ASP A 20 -8.76 -19.42 -28.86
CA ASP A 20 -9.07 -18.05 -28.46
C ASP A 20 -8.24 -17.64 -27.24
N LEU A 21 -8.04 -18.58 -26.30
CA LEU A 21 -7.14 -18.41 -25.17
C LEU A 21 -5.68 -18.16 -25.61
N ALA A 22 -5.23 -18.90 -26.62
CA ALA A 22 -3.89 -18.76 -27.19
C ALA A 22 -3.70 -17.38 -27.85
N ARG A 23 -4.72 -16.91 -28.58
CA ARG A 23 -4.74 -15.57 -29.19
C ARG A 23 -4.68 -14.47 -28.13
N ALA A 24 -5.45 -14.60 -27.05
CA ALA A 24 -5.46 -13.63 -25.95
C ALA A 24 -4.10 -13.54 -25.23
N THR A 25 -3.46 -14.67 -24.99
CA THR A 25 -2.17 -14.74 -24.27
C THR A 25 -0.94 -14.53 -25.16
N LYS A 26 -1.12 -14.37 -26.48
CA LYS A 26 -0.04 -14.35 -27.49
C LYS A 26 0.89 -15.58 -27.37
N LYS A 27 0.34 -16.73 -26.99
CA LYS A 27 1.07 -18.01 -26.90
C LYS A 27 0.59 -19.00 -27.96
N SER A 28 1.36 -20.06 -28.18
CA SER A 28 0.99 -21.08 -29.16
C SER A 28 -0.26 -21.85 -28.70
N PRO A 29 -1.12 -22.32 -29.64
CA PRO A 29 -2.28 -23.15 -29.32
C PRO A 29 -1.93 -24.42 -28.53
N VAL A 30 -0.71 -24.94 -28.74
CA VAL A 30 -0.16 -26.08 -28.00
C VAL A 30 0.03 -25.75 -26.52
N ALA A 31 0.54 -24.56 -26.19
CA ALA A 31 0.71 -24.12 -24.81
C ALA A 31 -0.65 -23.97 -24.10
N ALA A 32 -1.64 -23.36 -24.76
CA ALA A 32 -2.98 -23.24 -24.23
C ALA A 32 -3.64 -24.60 -23.95
N LYS A 33 -3.43 -25.59 -24.84
CA LYS A 33 -3.89 -26.96 -24.63
C LYS A 33 -3.22 -27.60 -23.41
N LYS A 34 -1.92 -27.42 -23.22
CA LYS A 34 -1.20 -27.94 -22.04
C LYS A 34 -1.75 -27.39 -20.72
N TRP A 35 -2.22 -26.14 -20.70
CA TRP A 35 -2.88 -25.55 -19.52
C TRP A 35 -4.26 -26.17 -19.24
N LEU A 36 -5.00 -26.54 -20.30
CA LEU A 36 -6.31 -27.20 -20.19
C LEU A 36 -6.22 -28.66 -19.77
N ASP A 37 -5.14 -29.33 -20.15
CA ASP A 37 -4.85 -30.72 -19.81
C ASP A 37 -4.16 -30.84 -18.44
N GLY A 38 -3.77 -29.71 -17.83
CA GLY A 38 -3.10 -29.67 -16.52
C GLY A 38 -1.63 -30.12 -16.54
N THR A 39 -1.04 -30.30 -17.74
CA THR A 39 0.38 -30.70 -17.89
C THR A 39 1.34 -29.56 -17.63
N SER A 40 0.88 -28.31 -17.72
CA SER A 40 1.66 -27.13 -17.36
C SER A 40 0.79 -26.07 -16.69
N VAL A 41 1.38 -25.32 -15.78
CA VAL A 41 0.73 -24.19 -15.11
C VAL A 41 1.07 -22.90 -15.87
N PRO A 42 0.10 -22.03 -16.18
CA PRO A 42 0.38 -20.72 -16.76
C PRO A 42 1.30 -19.89 -15.85
N THR A 43 2.23 -19.13 -16.43
CA THR A 43 3.01 -18.14 -15.67
C THR A 43 2.09 -17.04 -15.13
N ALA A 44 2.52 -16.32 -14.09
CA ALA A 44 1.73 -15.26 -13.45
C ALA A 44 1.22 -14.19 -14.44
N GLU A 45 2.03 -13.82 -15.43
CA GLU A 45 1.61 -12.90 -16.50
C GLU A 45 0.49 -13.47 -17.36
N ASN A 46 0.61 -14.73 -17.80
CA ASN A 46 -0.42 -15.37 -18.61
C ASN A 46 -1.68 -15.61 -17.79
N LEU A 47 -1.55 -15.93 -16.51
CA LEU A 47 -2.69 -16.12 -15.60
C LEU A 47 -3.56 -14.87 -15.53
N LYS A 48 -2.94 -13.69 -15.33
CA LYS A 48 -3.63 -12.38 -15.34
C LYS A 48 -4.37 -12.12 -16.65
N VAL A 49 -3.75 -12.44 -17.78
CA VAL A 49 -4.35 -12.25 -19.10
C VAL A 49 -5.52 -13.23 -19.30
N ILE A 50 -5.38 -14.48 -18.86
CA ILE A 50 -6.43 -15.49 -18.89
C ILE A 50 -7.60 -15.07 -18.01
N ALA A 51 -7.34 -14.61 -16.78
CA ALA A 51 -8.35 -14.12 -15.84
C ALA A 51 -9.15 -12.95 -16.44
N LYS A 52 -8.45 -11.96 -16.98
CA LYS A 52 -9.06 -10.81 -17.67
C LYS A 52 -9.89 -11.24 -18.88
N PHE A 53 -9.39 -12.18 -19.69
CA PHE A 53 -10.08 -12.69 -20.86
C PHE A 53 -11.34 -13.50 -20.49
N LEU A 54 -11.24 -14.32 -19.44
CA LEU A 54 -12.34 -15.12 -18.91
C LEU A 54 -13.28 -14.30 -17.99
N GLY A 55 -12.95 -13.06 -17.64
CA GLY A 55 -13.76 -12.20 -16.76
C GLY A 55 -13.91 -12.78 -15.35
N VAL A 56 -12.86 -13.41 -14.82
CA VAL A 56 -12.77 -13.95 -13.45
C VAL A 56 -11.54 -13.36 -12.77
N SER A 57 -11.44 -13.45 -11.44
CA SER A 57 -10.22 -13.05 -10.71
C SER A 57 -9.12 -14.11 -10.82
N ASP A 58 -7.87 -13.67 -10.70
CA ASP A 58 -6.70 -14.55 -10.64
C ASP A 58 -6.83 -15.56 -9.49
N ASP A 59 -7.33 -15.08 -8.34
CA ASP A 59 -7.54 -15.86 -7.13
C ASP A 59 -8.64 -16.92 -7.31
N TRP A 60 -9.70 -16.60 -8.05
CA TRP A 60 -10.72 -17.58 -8.39
C TRP A 60 -10.14 -18.73 -9.23
N LEU A 61 -9.26 -18.43 -10.19
CA LEU A 61 -8.59 -19.47 -10.98
C LEU A 61 -7.66 -20.35 -10.15
N LEU A 62 -6.95 -19.78 -9.17
CA LEU A 62 -5.99 -20.48 -8.32
C LEU A 62 -6.65 -21.28 -7.19
N TYR A 63 -7.59 -20.67 -6.46
CA TYR A 63 -8.14 -21.19 -5.21
C TYR A 63 -9.58 -21.68 -5.33
N GLY A 64 -10.35 -21.21 -6.32
CA GLY A 64 -11.66 -21.77 -6.65
C GLY A 64 -12.85 -21.20 -5.88
N GLY A 65 -12.72 -19.98 -5.37
CA GLY A 65 -13.83 -19.18 -4.86
C GLY A 65 -13.89 -19.08 -3.33
N SER A 66 -13.54 -17.91 -2.82
CA SER A 66 -14.51 -16.92 -2.32
C SER A 66 -14.27 -15.65 -3.15
N ASP A 67 -15.33 -14.91 -3.52
CA ASP A 67 -15.19 -13.51 -3.97
C ASP A 67 -14.86 -12.64 -2.74
N GLU A 68 -13.78 -12.99 -2.04
CA GLU A 68 -13.17 -12.13 -1.05
C GLU A 68 -12.08 -11.38 -1.79
N GLN A 69 -12.49 -10.22 -2.29
CA GLN A 69 -11.60 -9.13 -2.63
C GLN A 69 -10.80 -8.73 -1.39
N GLU A 70 -9.77 -9.49 -0.99
CA GLU A 70 -8.72 -9.01 -0.10
C GLU A 70 -7.57 -8.40 -0.91
N SER A 71 -7.93 -7.58 -1.90
CA SER A 71 -7.04 -6.56 -2.42
C SER A 71 -7.13 -5.33 -1.51
N SER A 72 -6.20 -5.27 -0.55
CA SER A 72 -5.77 -4.03 0.13
C SER A 72 -6.89 -3.18 0.75
N ASN A 73 -7.57 -3.69 1.79
CA ASN A 73 -8.22 -2.87 2.81
C ASN A 73 -8.28 -3.66 4.14
N ASN A 74 -7.13 -4.11 4.62
CA ASN A 74 -6.92 -4.60 5.99
C ASN A 74 -6.99 -3.44 7.01
N LEU A 75 -8.05 -2.64 6.95
CA LEU A 75 -8.46 -1.64 7.93
C LEU A 75 -9.80 -2.02 8.57
N ALA A 76 -10.56 -2.94 7.96
CA ALA A 76 -11.87 -3.40 8.44
C ALA A 76 -11.80 -4.53 9.47
N GLN A 77 -10.63 -5.11 9.73
CA GLN A 77 -10.37 -6.05 10.84
C GLN A 77 -9.72 -5.37 12.06
N LEU A 78 -9.82 -4.04 12.17
CA LEU A 78 -9.77 -3.43 13.50
C LEU A 78 -11.02 -3.91 14.22
N ASN A 79 -10.84 -4.84 15.16
CA ASN A 79 -11.83 -5.33 16.12
C ASN A 79 -13.04 -4.42 16.20
N VAL A 80 -14.23 -4.94 15.83
CA VAL A 80 -15.48 -4.38 16.34
C VAL A 80 -15.40 -4.57 17.86
N ILE A 81 -14.83 -3.58 18.54
CA ILE A 81 -14.76 -3.57 20.00
C ILE A 81 -16.20 -3.44 20.43
N ASP A 82 -16.72 -4.48 21.07
CA ASP A 82 -18.03 -4.42 21.67
C ASP A 82 -17.99 -3.35 22.77
N ILE A 83 -18.52 -2.16 22.45
CA ILE A 83 -18.36 -0.93 23.22
C ILE A 83 -18.87 -1.14 24.64
N GLU A 84 -19.94 -1.92 24.79
CA GLU A 84 -20.57 -2.18 26.09
C GLU A 84 -19.75 -3.16 26.94
N ALA A 85 -19.14 -4.17 26.32
CA ALA A 85 -18.22 -5.07 27.03
C ALA A 85 -16.97 -4.32 27.54
N PHE A 86 -16.46 -3.35 26.76
CA PHE A 86 -15.34 -2.51 27.17
C PHE A 86 -15.72 -1.59 28.34
N LYS A 87 -16.86 -0.90 28.27
CA LYS A 87 -17.34 -0.03 29.36
C LYS A 87 -17.56 -0.80 30.66
N GLN A 88 -18.14 -2.00 30.59
CA GLN A 88 -18.31 -2.86 31.77
C GLN A 88 -16.95 -3.28 32.38
N LYS A 89 -16.00 -3.71 31.55
CA LYS A 89 -14.67 -4.14 32.01
C LYS A 89 -13.90 -3.02 32.74
N TYR A 90 -14.04 -1.77 32.28
CA TYR A 90 -13.31 -0.62 32.83
C TYR A 90 -14.17 0.30 33.71
N ASN A 91 -15.40 -0.11 34.04
CA ASN A 91 -16.34 0.60 34.90
C ASN A 91 -16.54 2.09 34.50
N ILE A 92 -16.70 2.33 33.20
CA ILE A 92 -16.85 3.67 32.63
C ILE A 92 -18.33 4.08 32.74
N PRO A 93 -18.67 5.13 33.51
CA PRO A 93 -20.06 5.60 33.61
C PRO A 93 -20.49 6.32 32.31
N ASP A 94 -21.74 6.12 31.88
CA ASP A 94 -22.38 6.83 30.77
C ASP A 94 -22.78 8.27 31.16
N SER A 95 -21.84 9.04 31.74
CA SER A 95 -22.09 10.43 32.10
C SER A 95 -22.26 11.31 30.85
N GLU A 96 -23.14 12.31 30.91
CA GLU A 96 -23.42 13.23 29.79
C GLU A 96 -22.16 13.90 29.22
N ASP A 97 -21.12 14.06 30.04
CA ASP A 97 -19.84 14.63 29.61
C ASP A 97 -19.03 13.67 28.73
N ALA A 98 -19.14 12.35 28.89
CA ALA A 98 -18.48 11.37 28.02
C ALA A 98 -19.08 11.34 26.61
N VAL A 99 -20.39 11.57 26.49
CA VAL A 99 -21.11 11.61 25.20
C VAL A 99 -20.63 12.78 24.34
N LYS A 100 -20.27 13.93 24.96
CA LYS A 100 -19.75 15.11 24.25
C LYS A 100 -18.42 14.82 23.54
N PHE A 101 -17.56 13.97 24.11
CA PHE A 101 -16.30 13.57 23.49
C PHE A 101 -16.49 12.61 22.31
N VAL A 102 -17.51 11.75 22.35
CA VAL A 102 -17.86 10.83 21.23
C VAL A 102 -18.47 11.60 20.05
N GLN A 103 -19.25 12.64 20.34
CA GLN A 103 -19.96 13.43 19.32
C GLN A 103 -19.09 14.48 18.64
N ALA A 104 -17.91 14.80 19.16
CA ALA A 104 -16.96 15.63 18.43
C ALA A 104 -16.45 14.80 17.24
N PRO A 105 -16.85 15.09 15.98
CA PRO A 105 -16.26 14.40 14.86
C PRO A 105 -14.77 14.76 14.88
N ALA A 106 -13.92 13.80 15.23
CA ALA A 106 -12.49 13.91 15.01
C ALA A 106 -12.32 14.03 13.49
N LYS A 107 -12.32 15.27 13.00
CA LYS A 107 -12.15 15.57 11.59
C LYS A 107 -10.87 14.82 11.20
N PRO A 108 -10.94 13.83 10.29
CA PRO A 108 -9.74 13.09 9.91
C PRO A 108 -8.75 14.14 9.45
N PHE A 109 -7.60 14.22 10.13
CA PHE A 109 -6.54 15.13 9.72
C PHE A 109 -6.27 14.83 8.24
N PRO A 110 -6.35 15.81 7.33
CA PRO A 110 -6.14 15.54 5.93
C PRO A 110 -4.72 15.03 5.75
N ILE A 111 -4.57 13.72 5.55
CA ILE A 111 -3.29 13.07 5.27
C ILE A 111 -2.94 13.42 3.82
N GLN A 112 -2.45 14.63 3.60
CA GLN A 112 -1.90 15.01 2.32
C GLN A 112 -0.44 14.55 2.29
N LYS A 113 -0.08 13.69 1.33
CA LYS A 113 1.33 13.41 1.04
C LYS A 113 1.97 14.71 0.59
N ARG A 114 2.82 15.27 1.43
CA ARG A 114 3.50 16.53 1.17
C ARG A 114 4.99 16.29 0.99
N TYR A 115 5.54 16.90 -0.05
CA TYR A 115 6.95 16.86 -0.38
C TYR A 115 7.62 18.10 0.21
N VAL A 116 8.46 17.88 1.22
CA VAL A 116 9.19 18.95 1.91
C VAL A 116 10.54 19.14 1.20
N PRO A 117 10.87 20.36 0.71
CA PRO A 117 12.13 20.60 0.03
C PRO A 117 13.30 20.54 1.01
N VAL A 118 14.39 19.87 0.62
CA VAL A 118 15.66 19.93 1.36
C VAL A 118 16.37 21.25 1.06
N LYS A 119 16.65 22.03 2.10
CA LYS A 119 17.17 23.40 1.98
C LYS A 119 18.57 23.59 2.58
N ALA A 120 19.06 22.66 3.39
CA ALA A 120 20.33 22.84 4.08
C ALA A 120 21.06 21.52 4.32
N TYR A 121 22.38 21.63 4.50
CA TYR A 121 23.21 20.59 5.07
C TYR A 121 23.59 20.99 6.49
N SER A 122 23.56 20.03 7.42
CA SER A 122 24.05 20.27 8.77
C SER A 122 24.92 19.11 9.23
N LYS A 123 26.11 19.43 9.77
CA LYS A 123 26.86 18.49 10.59
C LYS A 123 26.32 18.62 12.01
N MET A 124 25.74 17.55 12.53
CA MET A 124 25.15 17.57 13.88
C MET A 124 26.17 16.99 14.86
N GLY A 125 26.49 17.72 15.94
CA GLY A 125 27.52 17.34 16.91
C GLY A 125 28.20 18.57 17.54
N MET A 126 29.22 18.35 18.38
CA MET A 126 29.95 19.42 19.08
C MET A 126 30.62 20.40 18.10
N ASP A 127 31.21 19.89 17.01
CA ASP A 127 31.77 20.69 15.90
C ASP A 127 30.76 20.83 14.75
N GLY A 128 29.50 21.07 15.10
CA GLY A 128 28.42 21.16 14.14
C GLY A 128 28.48 22.45 13.32
N TYR A 129 28.02 22.36 12.08
CA TYR A 129 27.81 23.54 11.24
C TYR A 129 26.49 23.40 10.49
N PHE A 130 25.94 24.54 10.08
CA PHE A 130 24.74 24.62 9.26
C PHE A 130 25.07 25.46 8.04
N THR A 131 24.83 24.89 6.86
CA THR A 131 25.02 25.57 5.58
C THR A 131 23.70 25.54 4.83
N ASP A 132 23.12 26.72 4.66
CA ASP A 132 21.98 26.91 3.78
C ASP A 132 22.41 26.66 2.32
N MET A 133 21.62 25.89 1.58
CA MET A 133 21.86 25.65 0.16
C MET A 133 21.51 26.85 -0.72
N GLY A 134 20.88 27.89 -0.15
CA GLY A 134 20.76 29.20 -0.82
C GLY A 134 19.90 29.22 -2.07
N TYR A 135 18.92 28.31 -2.20
CA TYR A 135 18.08 28.21 -3.40
C TYR A 135 16.66 28.76 -3.18
N ASP A 136 16.34 29.83 -3.91
CA ASP A 136 15.02 30.46 -3.97
C ASP A 136 14.00 29.70 -4.85
N GLY A 137 14.31 28.52 -5.38
CA GLY A 137 13.41 27.91 -6.36
C GLY A 137 13.47 26.40 -6.63
N ASN A 138 14.43 25.64 -6.09
CA ASN A 138 14.37 24.19 -6.24
C ASN A 138 15.14 23.47 -5.14
N ALA A 139 14.56 22.39 -4.62
CA ALA A 139 15.13 21.63 -3.52
C ALA A 139 16.41 20.92 -3.98
N GLY A 140 17.57 21.47 -3.60
CA GLY A 140 18.87 21.09 -4.15
C GLY A 140 19.16 19.59 -4.04
N ASP A 141 18.81 18.99 -2.91
CA ASP A 141 18.96 17.55 -2.64
C ASP A 141 17.63 16.77 -2.74
N GLY A 142 16.65 17.36 -3.44
CA GLY A 142 15.33 16.79 -3.64
C GLY A 142 14.34 17.05 -2.50
N TYR A 143 13.30 16.22 -2.43
CA TYR A 143 12.17 16.40 -1.51
C TYR A 143 11.96 15.18 -0.62
N VAL A 144 11.63 15.41 0.65
CA VAL A 144 11.29 14.36 1.60
C VAL A 144 9.77 14.21 1.65
N PRO A 145 9.21 13.02 1.38
CA PRO A 145 7.78 12.77 1.53
C PRO A 145 7.42 12.71 3.01
N THR A 146 6.40 13.47 3.41
CA THR A 146 5.91 13.54 4.79
C THR A 146 4.39 13.57 4.82
N HIS A 147 3.82 13.17 5.95
CA HIS A 147 2.36 13.17 6.16
C HIS A 147 1.88 14.30 7.07
N THR A 148 2.78 14.89 7.87
CA THR A 148 2.42 15.78 8.98
C THR A 148 3.07 17.17 8.90
N ALA A 149 3.93 17.43 7.92
CA ALA A 149 4.73 18.64 7.91
C ALA A 149 3.92 19.89 7.47
N GLY A 150 3.94 20.91 8.32
CA GLY A 150 3.28 22.20 8.14
C GLY A 150 3.87 23.04 7.01
N PRO A 151 3.15 24.06 6.48
CA PRO A 151 3.48 24.79 5.25
C PRO A 151 4.93 25.30 5.13
N ARG A 152 5.56 25.60 6.26
CA ARG A 152 6.92 26.18 6.35
C ARG A 152 8.01 25.15 6.62
N ALA A 153 7.67 23.87 6.70
CA ALA A 153 8.62 22.82 6.94
C ALA A 153 9.70 22.75 5.85
N TYR A 154 10.90 22.34 6.26
CA TYR A 154 12.07 22.20 5.40
C TYR A 154 12.90 20.98 5.81
N GLY A 155 13.56 20.38 4.82
CA GLY A 155 14.46 19.26 5.02
C GLY A 155 15.89 19.72 5.25
N ILE A 156 16.61 19.04 6.13
CA ILE A 156 18.04 19.19 6.36
C ILE A 156 18.69 17.83 6.20
N LYS A 157 19.77 17.72 5.43
CA LYS A 157 20.57 16.51 5.40
C LYS A 157 21.62 16.54 6.53
N GLY A 158 21.52 15.57 7.42
CA GLY A 158 22.49 15.34 8.49
C GLY A 158 23.76 14.69 7.95
N THR A 159 24.91 15.24 8.31
CA THR A 159 26.22 14.67 8.03
C THR A 159 26.99 14.40 9.32
N GLY A 160 27.88 13.41 9.29
CA GLY A 160 28.67 12.99 10.46
C GLY A 160 27.97 11.96 11.35
N ASP A 161 28.77 11.37 12.24
CA ASP A 161 28.35 10.25 13.11
C ASP A 161 28.19 10.65 14.58
N SER A 162 28.39 11.93 14.91
CA SER A 162 28.42 12.42 16.29
C SER A 162 27.06 12.33 17.01
N MET A 163 25.96 12.18 16.27
CA MET A 163 24.61 11.98 16.81
C MET A 163 24.16 10.51 16.76
N PHE A 164 25.05 9.58 16.43
CA PHE A 164 24.76 8.15 16.51
C PHE A 164 24.45 7.76 17.96
N PRO A 165 23.40 6.95 18.23
CA PRO A 165 22.56 6.22 17.29
C PRO A 165 21.30 6.97 16.79
N ALA A 166 21.00 8.15 17.31
CA ALA A 166 19.75 8.88 17.04
C ALA A 166 19.64 9.35 15.59
N ILE A 167 20.73 9.87 15.01
CA ILE A 167 20.79 10.34 13.63
C ILE A 167 22.08 9.81 13.00
N ARG A 168 21.96 9.16 11.84
CA ARG A 168 23.10 8.60 11.10
C ARG A 168 23.50 9.54 9.97
N ASN A 169 24.76 9.42 9.55
CA ASN A 169 25.26 10.11 8.38
C ASN A 169 24.38 9.86 7.15
N GLY A 170 23.99 10.94 6.46
CA GLY A 170 23.20 10.89 5.23
C GLY A 170 21.69 10.83 5.47
N TRP A 171 21.22 10.86 6.72
CA TRP A 171 19.80 10.94 7.02
C TRP A 171 19.23 12.32 6.72
N TYR A 172 17.97 12.36 6.28
CA TYR A 172 17.22 13.60 6.11
C TYR A 172 16.32 13.81 7.33
N VAL A 173 16.40 15.00 7.89
CA VAL A 173 15.58 15.46 9.01
C VAL A 173 14.61 16.49 8.48
N VAL A 174 13.33 16.33 8.80
CA VAL A 174 12.29 17.31 8.48
C VAL A 174 12.05 18.17 9.71
N CYS A 175 12.24 19.46 9.57
CA CYS A 175 11.99 20.44 10.62
C CYS A 175 10.72 21.23 10.28
N ASP A 176 9.78 21.28 11.22
CA ASP A 176 8.56 22.10 11.13
C ASP A 176 8.64 23.19 12.22
N PRO A 177 8.85 24.47 11.84
CA PRO A 177 9.07 25.57 12.77
C PRO A 177 7.77 26.14 13.37
#